data_AF-A0ABD3QA76-F1
#
_entry.id   AF-A0ABD3QA76-F1
#
_cell.length_a   1.000
_cell.length_b   1.000
_cell.length_c   1.000
_cell.angle_alpha   90.00
_cell.angle_beta   90.00
_cell.angle_gamma   90.00
#
_symmetry.space_group_name_H-M   'P 1'
#
loop_
_entity.id
_entity.type
_entity.pdbx_description
1 polymer ?
#
loop_
_entity_poly.entity_id
_entity_poly.type
_entity_poly.pdbx_seq_one_letter_code
_entity_poly.pdbx_strand_id
1 'polypeptide(L)'
;MIRILSTSRLAYNPSNPLLQYYYRHITTASAKSMLGFTEHCQFTIRELRHAYFEAAKLHHPDVVKQQQLDPNVKVFDFRDITNAYEHLLTSSHVILSNTSEPIITHDEEEEYRRACLDILGIPAEIVEESKKNPMFRQWLMGKTDAAMHWKMFLSKYGGLAEKLRPRVQLGMGEGAGKVRRVDGRRKRRR
;
A
#
# COMPACT_ATOMS: atom_id res chain seq x y z
N MET A 1 6.69 -33.26 -14.68
CA MET A 1 5.28 -32.86 -14.59
C MET A 1 5.02 -32.34 -13.18
N ILE A 2 4.95 -31.02 -12.98
CA ILE A 2 4.71 -30.40 -11.66
C ILE A 2 3.37 -29.67 -11.74
N ARG A 3 2.41 -30.11 -10.92
CA ARG A 3 1.08 -29.50 -10.79
C ARG A 3 1.19 -28.26 -9.89
N ILE A 4 0.70 -27.13 -10.40
CA ILE A 4 0.56 -25.87 -9.67
C ILE A 4 -0.59 -26.05 -8.66
N LEU A 5 -0.31 -25.90 -7.37
CA LEU A 5 -1.34 -25.81 -6.34
C LEU A 5 -1.99 -24.43 -6.42
N SER A 6 -3.27 -24.45 -6.76
CA SER A 6 -4.22 -23.35 -6.68
C SER A 6 -4.29 -22.84 -5.24
N THR A 7 -3.84 -21.60 -5.01
CA THR A 7 -4.09 -20.88 -3.76
C THR A 7 -5.55 -20.47 -3.71
N SER A 8 -6.36 -21.31 -3.07
CA SER A 8 -7.74 -21.04 -2.71
C SER A 8 -7.82 -19.77 -1.85
N ARG A 9 -8.48 -18.73 -2.39
CA ARG A 9 -9.06 -17.65 -1.58
C ARG A 9 -9.98 -18.29 -0.56
N LEU A 10 -9.59 -18.27 0.72
CA LEU A 10 -10.51 -18.54 1.81
C LEU A 10 -11.53 -17.39 1.85
N ALA A 11 -12.71 -17.68 1.30
CA ALA A 11 -13.88 -16.84 1.50
C ALA A 11 -14.19 -16.78 2.99
N TYR A 12 -14.29 -15.56 3.51
CA TYR A 12 -14.75 -15.28 4.87
C TYR A 12 -16.13 -15.91 5.06
N ASN A 13 -16.21 -16.90 5.97
CA ASN A 13 -17.44 -17.57 6.35
C ASN A 13 -17.86 -17.05 7.73
N PRO A 14 -18.88 -16.18 7.85
CA PRO A 14 -19.32 -15.60 9.12
C PRO A 14 -19.95 -16.62 10.09
N SER A 15 -20.05 -17.89 9.69
CA SER A 15 -20.75 -18.94 10.44
C SER A 15 -19.81 -19.88 11.22
N ASN A 16 -18.58 -19.45 11.57
CA ASN A 16 -17.66 -20.30 12.34
C ASN A 16 -17.84 -20.05 13.86
N PRO A 17 -18.56 -20.92 14.60
CA PRO A 17 -18.91 -20.69 16.01
C PRO A 17 -17.70 -20.74 16.96
N LEU A 18 -16.54 -21.23 16.49
CA LEU A 18 -15.33 -21.29 17.31
C LEU A 18 -14.58 -19.94 17.42
N LEU A 19 -14.90 -18.96 16.56
CA LEU A 19 -14.37 -17.59 16.70
C LEU A 19 -15.27 -16.68 17.56
N GLN A 20 -16.51 -17.07 17.86
CA GLN A 20 -17.40 -16.24 18.69
C GLN A 20 -17.12 -16.36 20.19
N TYR A 21 -16.50 -17.44 20.66
CA TYR A 21 -16.42 -17.75 22.09
C TYR A 21 -15.34 -16.97 22.87
N TYR A 22 -14.44 -16.24 22.19
CA TYR A 22 -13.35 -15.50 22.84
C TYR A 22 -13.47 -13.98 22.81
N TYR A 23 -14.45 -13.43 22.09
CA TYR A 23 -14.72 -12.00 22.15
C TYR A 23 -15.60 -11.74 23.37
N ARG A 24 -15.00 -11.18 24.43
CA ARG A 24 -15.77 -10.32 25.35
C ARG A 24 -16.63 -9.41 24.48
N HIS A 25 -17.92 -9.27 24.78
CA HIS A 25 -18.85 -8.41 24.05
C HIS A 25 -18.41 -6.94 24.17
N ILE A 26 -17.40 -6.57 23.39
CA ILE A 26 -16.92 -5.21 23.29
C ILE A 26 -17.84 -4.50 22.31
N THR A 27 -18.37 -3.36 22.74
CA THR A 27 -19.17 -2.51 21.86
C THR A 27 -18.25 -1.78 20.90
N THR A 28 -18.74 -1.44 19.70
CA THR A 28 -17.97 -0.66 18.72
C THR A 28 -17.49 0.67 19.31
N ALA A 29 -18.32 1.35 20.10
CA ALA A 29 -17.95 2.58 20.79
C ALA A 29 -16.79 2.37 21.79
N SER A 30 -16.83 1.29 22.57
CA SER A 30 -15.76 0.94 23.51
C SER A 30 -14.46 0.61 22.77
N ALA A 31 -14.53 -0.17 21.68
CA ALA A 31 -13.36 -0.51 20.87
C ALA A 31 -12.73 0.74 20.21
N LYS A 32 -13.56 1.70 19.74
CA LYS A 32 -13.08 2.99 19.23
C LYS A 32 -12.36 3.79 20.31
N SER A 33 -12.97 3.89 21.50
CA SER A 33 -12.38 4.59 22.65
C SER A 33 -11.01 4.01 23.05
N MET A 34 -10.87 2.68 23.06
CA MET A 34 -9.61 1.99 23.39
C MET A 34 -8.47 2.30 22.42
N LEU A 35 -8.77 2.55 21.15
CA LEU A 35 -7.77 2.92 20.13
C LEU A 35 -7.67 4.45 19.91
N GLY A 36 -8.33 5.26 20.75
CA GLY A 36 -8.25 6.72 20.68
C GLY A 36 -9.11 7.36 19.59
N PHE A 37 -10.09 6.64 19.04
CA PHE A 37 -11.06 7.18 18.08
C PHE A 37 -12.30 7.75 18.78
N THR A 38 -12.92 8.77 18.17
CA THR A 38 -14.23 9.27 18.60
C THR A 38 -15.35 8.37 18.08
N GLU A 39 -16.48 8.31 18.80
CA GLU A 39 -17.58 7.37 18.51
C GLU A 39 -18.13 7.48 17.08
N HIS A 40 -18.19 8.70 16.55
CA HIS A 40 -18.72 9.00 15.22
C HIS A 40 -17.66 9.06 14.11
N CYS A 41 -16.38 8.86 14.43
CA CYS A 41 -15.32 8.89 13.44
C CYS A 41 -15.39 7.66 12.52
N GLN A 42 -15.17 7.91 11.23
CA GLN A 42 -14.88 6.89 10.22
C GLN A 42 -13.36 6.88 10.02
N PHE A 43 -12.77 5.70 9.91
CA PHE A 43 -11.32 5.54 9.76
C PHE A 43 -11.00 4.52 8.67
N THR A 44 -9.83 4.69 8.08
CA THR A 44 -9.24 3.76 7.12
C THR A 44 -8.56 2.59 7.83
N ILE A 45 -8.31 1.48 7.11
CA ILE A 45 -7.52 0.36 7.65
C ILE A 45 -6.13 0.83 8.10
N ARG A 46 -5.53 1.78 7.38
CA ARG A 46 -4.20 2.32 7.71
C ARG A 46 -4.21 3.02 9.07
N GLU A 47 -5.19 3.89 9.29
CA GLU A 47 -5.35 4.61 10.57
C GLU A 47 -5.64 3.63 11.71
N LEU A 48 -6.50 2.62 11.46
CA LEU A 48 -6.78 1.57 12.45
C LEU A 48 -5.51 0.80 12.85
N ARG A 49 -4.68 0.42 11.87
CA ARG A 49 -3.39 -0.26 12.13
C ARG A 49 -2.41 0.64 12.88
N HIS A 50 -2.36 1.93 12.52
CA HIS A 50 -1.47 2.88 13.18
C HIS A 50 -1.88 3.09 14.64
N ALA A 51 -3.17 3.32 14.89
CA ALA A 51 -3.71 3.47 16.24
C ALA A 51 -3.50 2.21 17.08
N TYR A 52 -3.71 1.02 16.49
CA TYR A 52 -3.39 -0.24 17.15
C TYR A 52 -1.91 -0.35 17.50
N PHE A 53 -1.00 0.01 16.59
CA PHE A 53 0.44 -0.08 16.86
C PHE A 53 0.90 0.85 17.98
N GLU A 54 0.39 2.08 18.01
CA GLU A 54 0.68 3.03 19.08
C GLU A 54 0.12 2.57 20.43
N ALA A 55 -1.12 2.09 20.47
CA ALA A 55 -1.71 1.51 21.68
C ALA A 55 -0.96 0.24 22.13
N ALA A 56 -0.63 -0.66 21.19
CA ALA A 56 0.08 -1.90 21.44
C ALA A 56 1.46 -1.66 22.06
N LYS A 57 2.21 -0.64 21.60
CA LYS A 57 3.49 -0.25 22.19
C LYS A 57 3.36 0.16 23.65
N LEU A 58 2.35 0.98 23.96
CA LEU A 58 2.12 1.49 25.31
C LEU A 58 1.69 0.39 26.27
N HIS A 59 0.84 -0.52 25.79
CA HIS A 59 0.24 -1.59 26.61
C HIS A 59 1.00 -2.92 26.53
N HIS A 60 2.17 -2.98 25.87
CA HIS A 60 2.91 -4.24 25.73
C HIS A 60 3.36 -4.77 27.10
N PRO A 61 3.19 -6.07 27.41
CA PRO A 61 3.54 -6.62 28.72
C PRO A 61 5.01 -6.45 29.09
N ASP A 62 5.91 -6.29 28.12
CA ASP A 62 7.33 -6.03 28.39
C ASP A 62 7.64 -4.56 28.73
N VAL A 63 6.78 -3.63 28.33
CA VAL A 63 6.89 -2.20 28.65
C VAL A 63 6.18 -1.87 29.97
N VAL A 64 4.99 -2.46 30.19
CA VAL A 64 4.16 -2.22 31.37
C VAL A 64 4.80 -2.75 32.67
N LYS A 65 5.66 -3.78 32.60
CA LYS A 65 6.45 -4.25 33.75
C LYS A 65 7.34 -3.17 34.39
N GLN A 66 7.61 -2.07 33.69
CA GLN A 66 8.43 -0.95 34.17
C GLN A 66 7.61 0.24 34.71
N GLN A 67 6.30 0.29 34.47
CA GLN A 67 5.47 1.42 34.89
C GLN A 67 4.64 1.04 36.13
N GLN A 68 5.02 1.57 37.29
CA GLN A 68 4.15 1.61 38.46
C GLN A 68 3.01 2.59 38.17
N LEU A 69 1.89 2.09 37.66
CA LEU A 69 0.72 2.89 37.32
C LEU A 69 -0.16 3.14 38.56
N ASP A 70 -0.65 4.37 38.65
CA ASP A 70 -1.60 4.87 39.65
C ASP A 70 -2.88 4.00 39.63
N PRO A 71 -3.37 3.47 40.77
CA PRO A 71 -4.47 2.50 40.81
C PRO A 71 -5.84 3.03 40.34
N ASN A 72 -5.96 4.35 40.11
CA ASN A 72 -7.20 4.98 39.64
C ASN A 72 -7.31 5.09 38.11
N VAL A 73 -6.25 4.79 37.35
CA VAL A 73 -6.31 4.80 35.88
C VAL A 73 -6.78 3.44 35.40
N LYS A 74 -7.86 3.39 34.59
CA LYS A 74 -8.26 2.16 33.89
C LYS A 74 -7.15 1.76 32.92
N VAL A 75 -6.27 0.87 33.36
CA VAL A 75 -5.26 0.26 32.50
C VAL A 75 -5.96 -0.81 31.68
N PHE A 76 -6.01 -0.60 30.36
CA PHE A 76 -6.44 -1.65 29.44
C PHE A 76 -5.32 -2.68 29.31
N ASP A 77 -5.67 -3.96 29.35
CA ASP A 77 -4.71 -5.02 29.05
C ASP A 77 -4.39 -4.99 27.56
N PHE A 78 -3.16 -5.37 27.19
CA PHE A 78 -2.76 -5.58 25.79
C PHE A 78 -3.79 -6.41 25.01
N ARG A 79 -4.35 -7.41 25.70
CA ARG A 79 -5.38 -8.29 25.15
C ARG A 79 -6.66 -7.55 24.76
N ASP A 80 -7.08 -6.57 25.54
CA ASP A 80 -8.28 -5.78 25.24
C ASP A 80 -8.04 -4.86 24.04
N ILE A 81 -6.82 -4.32 23.89
CA ILE A 81 -6.40 -3.55 22.70
C ILE A 81 -6.44 -4.41 21.44
N THR A 82 -5.93 -5.64 21.49
CA THR A 82 -5.99 -6.59 20.36
C THR A 82 -7.43 -6.96 20.00
N ASN A 83 -8.27 -7.25 21.01
CA ASN A 83 -9.68 -7.55 20.79
C ASN A 83 -10.43 -6.37 20.15
N ALA A 84 -10.14 -5.14 20.59
CA ALA A 84 -10.72 -3.93 20.02
C ALA A 84 -10.33 -3.75 18.54
N TYR A 85 -9.05 -3.96 18.21
CA TYR A 85 -8.57 -3.90 16.83
C TYR A 85 -9.27 -4.92 15.92
N GLU A 86 -9.36 -6.18 16.34
CA GLU A 86 -10.02 -7.23 15.57
C GLU A 86 -11.52 -7.01 15.42
N HIS A 87 -12.18 -6.54 16.48
CA HIS A 87 -13.59 -6.18 16.46
C HIS A 87 -13.85 -5.06 15.45
N LEU A 88 -13.03 -4.00 15.45
CA LEU A 88 -13.18 -2.90 14.50
C LEU A 88 -12.83 -3.33 13.07
N LEU A 89 -11.86 -4.23 12.88
CA LEU A 89 -11.49 -4.77 11.57
C LEU A 89 -12.64 -5.55 10.91
N THR A 90 -13.45 -6.23 11.72
CA THR A 90 -14.61 -7.00 11.27
C THR A 90 -15.87 -6.13 11.16
N SER A 91 -15.90 -4.99 11.85
CA SER A 91 -17.04 -4.07 11.82
C SER A 91 -17.12 -3.28 10.50
N SER A 92 -18.34 -3.07 9.99
CA SER A 92 -18.61 -2.31 8.76
C SER A 92 -18.31 -0.79 8.84
N HIS A 93 -17.65 -0.32 9.91
CA HIS A 93 -17.26 1.08 10.11
C HIS A 93 -15.89 1.43 9.52
N VAL A 94 -15.17 0.43 9.02
CA VAL A 94 -13.93 0.65 8.27
C VAL A 94 -14.32 1.13 6.89
N ILE A 95 -13.84 2.31 6.51
CA ILE A 95 -13.85 2.70 5.10
C ILE A 95 -12.87 1.74 4.41
N LEU A 96 -13.41 0.66 3.84
CA LEU A 96 -12.74 -0.17 2.85
C LEU A 96 -12.62 0.70 1.60
N SER A 97 -11.74 1.70 1.67
CA SER A 97 -11.22 2.32 0.49
C SER A 97 -10.59 1.16 -0.28
N ASN A 98 -11.21 0.77 -1.39
CA ASN A 98 -10.70 -0.24 -2.34
C ASN A 98 -9.31 0.11 -2.90
N THR A 99 -8.66 1.12 -2.36
CA THR A 99 -7.29 1.52 -2.56
C THR A 99 -6.39 0.77 -1.59
N SER A 100 -6.17 -0.51 -1.89
CA SER A 100 -4.83 -1.07 -1.83
C SER A 100 -3.92 -0.37 -2.88
N GLU A 101 -3.96 0.96 -2.93
CA GLU A 101 -3.00 1.75 -3.69
C GLU A 101 -1.75 1.76 -2.83
N PRO A 102 -0.60 1.31 -3.33
CA PRO A 102 0.66 1.62 -2.69
C PRO A 102 0.72 3.15 -2.63
N ILE A 103 0.65 3.71 -1.42
CA ILE A 103 0.87 5.14 -1.20
C ILE A 103 2.34 5.35 -1.51
N ILE A 104 2.66 5.55 -2.79
CA ILE A 104 3.98 5.93 -3.25
C ILE A 104 4.24 7.27 -2.60
N THR A 105 5.19 7.27 -1.68
CA THR A 105 5.60 8.50 -1.01
C THR A 105 6.23 9.45 -2.02
N HIS A 106 6.19 10.75 -1.73
CA HIS A 106 6.82 11.75 -2.60
C HIS A 106 8.30 11.44 -2.85
N ASP A 107 8.99 10.93 -1.82
CA ASP A 107 10.41 10.60 -1.87
C ASP A 107 10.68 9.40 -2.78
N GLU A 108 9.84 8.35 -2.70
CA GLU A 108 9.93 7.18 -3.60
C GLU A 108 9.66 7.56 -5.06
N GLU A 109 8.70 8.45 -5.32
CA GLU A 109 8.43 8.95 -6.67
C GLU A 109 9.63 9.73 -7.24
N GLU A 110 10.23 10.61 -6.44
CA GLU A 110 11.37 11.42 -6.87
C GLU A 110 12.64 10.59 -7.07
N GLU A 111 12.87 9.58 -6.23
CA GLU A 111 13.93 8.58 -6.43
C GLU A 111 13.73 7.82 -7.74
N TYR A 112 12.50 7.39 -8.03
CA TYR A 112 12.19 6.71 -9.28
C TYR A 112 12.44 7.59 -10.51
N ARG A 113 12.02 8.86 -10.46
CA ARG A 113 12.26 9.83 -11.54
C ARG A 113 13.74 10.02 -11.83
N ARG A 114 14.56 10.17 -10.78
CA ARG A 114 16.02 10.25 -10.91
C ARG A 114 16.61 8.98 -11.51
N ALA A 115 16.21 7.81 -11.01
CA ALA A 115 16.69 6.54 -11.53
C ALA A 115 16.35 6.31 -13.02
N CYS A 116 15.16 6.72 -13.48
CA CYS A 116 14.78 6.65 -14.89
C CYS A 116 15.71 7.48 -15.78
N LEU A 117 16.05 8.70 -15.34
CA LEU A 117 16.97 9.57 -16.06
C LEU A 117 18.41 9.07 -16.01
N ASP A 118 18.90 8.66 -14.84
CA ASP A 118 20.29 8.25 -14.65
C ASP A 118 20.63 6.94 -15.37
N ILE A 119 19.70 5.97 -15.37
CA ILE A 119 19.94 4.63 -15.89
C ILE A 119 19.48 4.49 -17.34
N LEU A 120 18.24 4.92 -17.63
CA LEU A 120 17.63 4.74 -18.96
C LEU A 120 17.80 5.98 -19.85
N GLY A 121 18.11 7.15 -19.29
CA GLY A 121 18.15 8.41 -20.03
C GLY A 121 16.77 8.89 -20.48
N ILE A 122 15.69 8.40 -19.85
CA ILE A 122 14.31 8.62 -20.27
C ILE A 122 13.48 9.11 -19.07
N PRO A 123 12.58 10.11 -19.22
CA PRO A 123 11.66 10.53 -18.17
C PRO A 123 10.75 9.40 -17.68
N ALA A 124 10.42 9.40 -16.38
CA ALA A 124 9.58 8.38 -15.75
C ALA A 124 8.19 8.26 -16.40
N GLU A 125 7.62 9.35 -16.90
CA GLU A 125 6.32 9.34 -17.57
C GLU A 125 6.33 8.46 -18.83
N ILE A 126 7.41 8.55 -19.62
CA ILE A 126 7.58 7.76 -20.84
C ILE A 126 7.83 6.29 -20.47
N VAL A 127 8.55 6.04 -19.37
CA VAL A 127 8.75 4.69 -18.83
C VAL A 127 7.42 4.06 -18.44
N GLU A 128 6.55 4.77 -17.72
CA GLU A 128 5.20 4.29 -17.35
C GLU A 128 4.30 4.10 -18.58
N GLU A 129 4.32 5.01 -19.55
CA GLU A 129 3.58 4.85 -20.81
C GLU A 129 4.05 3.62 -21.58
N SER A 130 5.37 3.39 -21.64
CA SER A 130 5.96 2.22 -22.29
C SER A 130 5.53 0.93 -21.58
N LYS A 131 5.50 0.90 -20.25
CA LYS A 131 5.02 -0.26 -19.46
C LYS A 131 3.55 -0.61 -19.75
N LYS A 132 2.72 0.37 -20.15
CA LYS A 132 1.32 0.16 -20.54
C LYS A 132 1.19 -0.43 -21.94
N ASN A 133 2.20 -0.27 -22.80
CA ASN A 133 2.16 -0.76 -24.18
C ASN A 133 2.39 -2.30 -24.27
N PRO A 134 1.47 -3.08 -24.89
CA PRO A 134 1.61 -4.52 -25.02
C PRO A 134 2.81 -4.95 -25.89
N MET A 135 3.16 -4.18 -26.92
CA MET A 135 4.32 -4.46 -27.78
C MET A 135 5.62 -4.33 -26.99
N PHE A 136 5.69 -3.36 -26.09
CA PHE A 136 6.84 -3.19 -25.21
C PHE A 136 6.99 -4.37 -24.25
N ARG A 137 5.87 -4.87 -23.68
CA ARG A 137 5.89 -6.08 -22.83
C ARG A 137 6.35 -7.32 -23.59
N GLN A 138 5.88 -7.48 -24.83
CA GLN A 138 6.34 -8.56 -25.69
C GLN A 138 7.83 -8.42 -26.03
N TRP A 139 8.29 -7.20 -26.32
CA TRP A 139 9.70 -6.91 -26.54
C TRP A 139 10.56 -7.21 -25.31
N LEU A 140 10.07 -6.91 -24.10
CA LEU A 140 10.75 -7.26 -22.84
C LEU A 140 10.98 -8.77 -22.73
N MET A 141 10.10 -9.63 -23.26
CA MET A 141 10.31 -11.10 -23.24
C MET A 141 11.51 -11.55 -24.09
N GLY A 142 12.01 -10.70 -24.98
CA GLY A 142 13.18 -10.97 -25.81
C GLY A 142 14.47 -11.18 -25.01
N LYS A 143 15.50 -11.69 -25.70
CA LYS A 143 16.85 -11.96 -25.18
C LYS A 143 17.90 -10.92 -25.63
N THR A 144 17.46 -9.74 -26.07
CA THR A 144 18.37 -8.67 -26.46
C THR A 144 18.99 -8.01 -25.22
N ASP A 145 20.22 -7.50 -25.34
CA ASP A 145 20.89 -6.80 -24.23
C ASP A 145 20.06 -5.63 -23.71
N ALA A 146 19.40 -4.90 -24.63
CA ALA A 146 18.49 -3.82 -24.28
C ALA A 146 17.28 -4.31 -23.47
N ALA A 147 16.66 -5.43 -23.84
CA ALA A 147 15.54 -5.99 -23.08
C ALA A 147 16.00 -6.48 -21.69
N MET A 148 17.20 -7.06 -21.59
CA MET A 148 17.80 -7.46 -20.32
C MET A 148 18.11 -6.26 -19.42
N HIS A 149 18.65 -5.18 -19.99
CA HIS A 149 18.91 -3.93 -19.27
C HIS A 149 17.62 -3.36 -18.66
N TRP A 150 16.54 -3.30 -19.44
CA TRP A 150 15.23 -2.88 -18.94
C TRP A 150 14.65 -3.83 -17.89
N LYS A 151 14.78 -5.14 -18.06
CA LYS A 151 14.36 -6.12 -17.04
C LYS A 151 15.08 -5.88 -15.71
N MET A 152 16.39 -5.71 -15.73
CA MET A 152 17.19 -5.44 -14.52
C MET A 152 16.74 -4.15 -13.84
N PHE A 153 16.53 -3.08 -14.63
CA PHE A 153 16.00 -1.82 -14.11
C PHE A 153 14.62 -2.01 -13.45
N LEU A 154 13.66 -2.60 -14.16
CA LEU A 154 12.30 -2.79 -13.67
C LEU A 154 12.29 -3.68 -12.42
N SER A 155 13.06 -4.77 -12.39
CA SER A 155 13.16 -5.63 -11.21
C SER A 155 13.63 -4.89 -9.96
N LYS A 156 14.51 -3.90 -10.10
CA LYS A 156 14.99 -3.09 -8.97
C LYS A 156 13.94 -2.08 -8.46
N TYR A 157 13.15 -1.49 -9.36
CA TYR A 157 12.25 -0.38 -9.02
C TYR A 157 10.75 -0.76 -9.01
N GLY A 158 10.41 -2.00 -8.66
CA GLY A 158 9.01 -2.42 -8.45
C GLY A 158 8.29 -3.00 -9.68
N GLY A 159 9.03 -3.36 -10.71
CA GLY A 159 8.56 -4.15 -11.85
C GLY A 159 7.60 -3.38 -12.77
N LEU A 160 6.50 -4.03 -13.14
CA LEU A 160 5.45 -3.45 -13.98
C LEU A 160 4.37 -2.70 -13.17
N ALA A 161 4.49 -2.63 -11.84
CA ALA A 161 3.58 -1.86 -11.00
C ALA A 161 3.76 -0.36 -11.26
N GLU A 162 2.68 0.40 -11.26
CA GLU A 162 2.72 1.86 -11.45
C GLU A 162 3.47 2.51 -10.28
N LYS A 163 4.44 3.38 -10.60
CA LYS A 163 5.31 4.07 -9.62
C LYS A 163 5.16 5.59 -9.64
N LEU A 164 4.31 6.12 -10.52
CA LEU A 164 3.92 7.51 -10.52
C LEU A 164 2.53 7.63 -9.89
N ARG A 165 2.34 8.64 -9.03
CA ARG A 165 1.01 8.96 -8.53
C ARG A 165 0.12 9.34 -9.73
N PRO A 166 -1.16 8.89 -9.78
CA PRO A 166 -2.08 9.35 -10.79
C PRO A 166 -2.08 10.88 -10.79
N ARG A 167 -1.83 11.50 -11.94
CA ARG A 167 -2.00 12.95 -12.05
C ARG A 167 -3.46 13.23 -11.68
N VAL A 168 -3.68 13.90 -10.56
CA VAL A 168 -4.98 14.45 -10.21
C VAL A 168 -5.33 15.36 -11.38
N GLN A 169 -6.23 14.89 -12.25
CA GLN A 169 -6.83 15.72 -13.28
C GLN A 169 -7.76 16.69 -12.57
N LEU A 170 -7.18 17.70 -11.90
CA LEU A 170 -7.86 18.95 -11.62
C LEU A 170 -8.27 19.49 -12.99
N GLY A 171 -9.59 19.56 -13.20
CA GLY A 171 -10.25 19.66 -14.49
C GLY A 171 -9.48 20.43 -15.55
N MET A 172 -9.23 19.77 -16.69
CA MET A 172 -8.84 20.48 -17.90
C MET A 172 -9.97 21.43 -18.32
N GLY A 173 -9.82 22.69 -17.93
CA GLY A 173 -9.95 23.77 -18.89
C GLY A 173 -8.86 23.60 -19.94
N GLU A 174 -9.26 23.77 -21.20
CA GLU A 174 -8.40 23.74 -22.38
C GLU A 174 -7.19 24.67 -22.23
N GLY A 175 -5.99 24.18 -22.57
CA GLY A 175 -4.88 25.08 -22.91
C GLY A 175 -3.49 24.64 -22.47
N ALA A 176 -2.64 24.42 -23.49
CA ALA A 176 -1.19 24.59 -23.47
C ALA A 176 -0.32 23.53 -22.76
N GLY A 177 0.32 22.69 -23.58
CA GLY A 177 1.44 21.85 -23.15
C GLY A 177 2.12 21.13 -24.30
N LYS A 178 2.62 21.88 -25.29
CA LYS A 178 3.38 21.40 -26.45
C LYS A 178 4.59 20.57 -25.98
N VAL A 179 4.51 19.24 -26.04
CA VAL A 179 5.66 18.35 -25.86
C VAL A 179 6.59 18.56 -27.06
N ARG A 180 7.74 19.20 -26.83
CA ARG A 180 8.83 19.28 -27.80
C ARG A 180 9.33 17.87 -28.11
N ARG A 181 8.99 17.35 -29.29
CA ARG A 181 9.65 16.19 -29.90
C ARG A 181 11.13 16.52 -30.11
N VAL A 182 12.02 15.80 -29.43
CA VAL A 182 13.45 15.78 -29.75
C VAL A 182 13.65 14.66 -30.77
N ASP A 183 13.76 15.03 -32.04
CA ASP A 183 14.08 14.13 -33.14
C ASP A 183 15.53 13.65 -33.05
N GLY A 184 15.75 12.46 -32.48
CA GLY A 184 17.01 11.73 -32.55
C GLY A 184 17.22 11.04 -33.90
N ARG A 185 17.46 11.80 -34.98
CA ARG A 185 17.74 11.25 -36.32
C ARG A 185 19.18 10.72 -36.42
N ARG A 186 19.38 9.43 -36.13
CA ARG A 186 20.65 8.70 -36.35
C ARG A 186 20.99 8.64 -37.84
N LYS A 187 21.93 9.47 -38.30
CA LYS A 187 22.43 9.52 -39.68
C LYS A 187 23.39 8.35 -39.91
N ARG A 188 22.94 7.32 -40.63
CA ARG A 188 23.76 6.18 -41.07
C ARG A 188 24.67 6.66 -42.21
N ARG A 189 25.99 6.75 -41.97
CA ARG A 189 26.97 6.94 -43.07
C ARG A 189 27.19 5.57 -43.73
N ARG A 190 27.15 5.58 -45.07
CA ARG A 190 27.65 4.49 -45.92
C ARG A 190 29.16 4.46 -45.85
#